data_AF-W6KQD9-F1
#
_entry.id   AF-W6KQD9-F1
#
_cell.length_a   1.000
_cell.length_b   1.000
_cell.length_c   1.000
_cell.angle_alpha   90.00
_cell.angle_beta   90.00
_cell.angle_gamma   90.00
#
_symmetry.space_group_name_H-M   'P 1'
#
loop_
_entity.id
_entity.type
_entity.pdbx_description
1 polymer ?
#
loop_
_entity_poly.entity_id
_entity_poly.type
_entity_poly.pdbx_seq_one_letter_code
_entity_poly.pdbx_strand_id
1 'polypeptide(L)'
;MRTFTFETALEIQKPVTYLAEFDDTLKFTFWSENNSCSNLLVSTVQVHPYSYTDICFENKETSEKQITSDDKQKLAINSALLAKSLRCFDERTPLTFELEEDSGRLLVYQHREEDGCVQVIQICALYELGPQLIVDHSIDTMFCIRDIQGFKQMVRATSAYDDETCALSLVWDENDACLLLLSMEMLKVSVHLGGLSIGNSVDPALRGTVNCKDLRAFAALCMTDSKVEPKLTIGFSDDDLSLLKFRWKSERGERIVNLFFCSA
;
A
#
# COMPACT_ATOMS: atom_id res chain seq x y z
N MET A 1 -10.93 -14.12 -19.03
CA MET A 1 -10.69 -14.60 -17.65
C MET A 1 -9.33 -14.14 -17.20
N ARG A 2 -9.24 -13.45 -16.06
CA ARG A 2 -7.99 -12.89 -15.53
C ARG A 2 -7.64 -13.53 -14.20
N THR A 3 -6.38 -13.90 -14.02
CA THR A 3 -5.89 -14.46 -12.77
C THR A 3 -4.77 -13.62 -12.19
N PHE A 4 -4.68 -13.59 -10.87
CA PHE A 4 -3.59 -12.96 -10.14
C PHE A 4 -3.20 -13.88 -8.98
N THR A 5 -1.95 -14.33 -8.94
CA THR A 5 -1.49 -15.26 -7.90
C THR A 5 -0.47 -14.56 -6.99
N PHE A 6 -0.76 -14.50 -5.71
CA PHE A 6 0.17 -14.02 -4.69
C PHE A 6 1.21 -15.10 -4.36
N GLU A 7 2.41 -14.69 -3.92
CA GLU A 7 3.41 -15.67 -3.44
C GLU A 7 2.87 -16.41 -2.21
N THR A 8 2.23 -15.67 -1.31
CA THR A 8 1.59 -16.18 -0.10
C THR A 8 0.27 -15.45 0.13
N ALA A 9 -0.72 -16.09 0.75
CA ALA A 9 -1.98 -15.43 1.10
C ALA A 9 -1.77 -14.21 2.02
N LEU A 10 -0.71 -14.21 2.83
CA LEU A 10 -0.33 -13.10 3.71
C LEU A 10 -0.10 -11.79 2.94
N GLU A 11 0.37 -11.87 1.69
CA GLU A 11 0.64 -10.69 0.85
C GLU A 11 -0.61 -9.82 0.67
N ILE A 12 -1.79 -10.41 0.60
CA ILE A 12 -3.05 -9.69 0.40
C ILE A 12 -3.89 -9.59 1.68
N GLN A 13 -3.79 -10.56 2.59
CA GLN A 13 -4.51 -10.54 3.87
C GLN A 13 -4.20 -9.27 4.68
N LYS A 14 -2.91 -8.89 4.80
CA LYS A 14 -2.50 -7.70 5.54
C LYS A 14 -2.98 -6.40 4.89
N PRO A 15 -2.74 -6.15 3.59
CA PRO A 15 -3.33 -5.03 2.85
C PRO A 15 -4.84 -4.90 2.99
N VAL A 16 -5.59 -6.00 2.81
CA VAL A 16 -7.06 -5.96 2.92
C VAL A 16 -7.50 -5.65 4.35
N THR A 17 -6.84 -6.23 5.35
CA THR A 17 -7.16 -5.93 6.76
C THR A 17 -6.88 -4.46 7.08
N TYR A 18 -5.75 -3.94 6.59
CA TYR A 18 -5.38 -2.52 6.70
C TYR A 18 -6.45 -1.62 6.05
N LEU A 19 -6.79 -1.84 4.78
CA LEU A 19 -7.75 -0.98 4.07
C LEU A 19 -9.17 -1.08 4.65
N ALA A 20 -9.54 -2.23 5.22
CA ALA A 20 -10.84 -2.45 5.86
C ALA A 20 -11.04 -1.62 7.15
N GLU A 21 -9.99 -1.04 7.74
CA GLU A 21 -10.13 -0.09 8.85
C GLU A 21 -10.70 1.26 8.40
N PHE A 22 -10.56 1.58 7.10
CA PHE A 22 -10.92 2.88 6.55
C PHE A 22 -12.18 2.82 5.69
N ASP A 23 -12.46 1.70 5.03
CA ASP A 23 -13.61 1.60 4.13
C ASP A 23 -14.27 0.22 4.22
N ASP A 24 -15.61 0.22 4.24
CA ASP A 24 -16.43 -0.98 4.15
C ASP A 24 -16.37 -1.62 2.76
N THR A 25 -15.87 -0.89 1.76
CA THR A 25 -15.75 -1.36 0.38
C THR A 25 -14.38 -1.07 -0.20
N LEU A 26 -13.75 -2.10 -0.76
CA LEU A 26 -12.48 -1.99 -1.45
C LEU A 26 -12.67 -2.05 -2.96
N LYS A 27 -11.96 -1.19 -3.67
CA LYS A 27 -11.90 -1.17 -5.13
C LYS A 27 -10.69 -1.96 -5.60
N PHE A 28 -10.95 -2.94 -6.45
CA PHE A 28 -9.98 -3.80 -7.11
C PHE A 28 -9.93 -3.41 -8.58
N THR A 29 -8.74 -3.06 -9.08
CA THR A 29 -8.53 -2.78 -10.50
C THR A 29 -7.47 -3.74 -11.03
N PHE A 30 -7.87 -4.62 -11.94
CA PHE A 30 -7.01 -5.60 -12.58
C PHE A 30 -6.69 -5.19 -14.01
N TRP A 31 -5.42 -5.28 -14.40
CA TRP A 31 -4.99 -5.06 -15.78
C TRP A 31 -3.72 -5.85 -16.07
N SER A 32 -3.40 -5.99 -17.35
CA SER A 32 -2.14 -6.60 -17.78
C SER A 32 -1.41 -5.62 -18.69
N GLU A 33 -0.10 -5.52 -18.53
CA GLU A 33 0.74 -4.69 -19.40
C GLU A 33 1.59 -5.60 -20.29
N ASN A 34 1.47 -5.41 -21.61
CA ASN A 34 2.34 -6.02 -22.62
C ASN A 34 2.54 -7.55 -22.47
N ASN A 35 1.51 -8.28 -22.05
CA ASN A 35 1.48 -9.74 -21.90
C ASN A 35 2.54 -10.38 -20.97
N SER A 36 3.30 -9.58 -20.24
CA SER A 36 4.41 -10.05 -19.38
C SER A 36 4.23 -9.64 -17.92
N CYS A 37 3.15 -8.92 -17.63
CA CYS A 37 2.89 -8.38 -16.32
C CYS A 37 1.39 -8.38 -16.03
N SER A 38 0.96 -9.02 -14.95
CA SER A 38 -0.38 -8.85 -14.38
C SER A 38 -0.31 -7.93 -13.19
N ASN A 39 -1.25 -7.00 -13.13
CA ASN A 39 -1.30 -5.96 -12.14
C ASN A 39 -2.63 -5.96 -11.42
N LEU A 40 -2.56 -5.71 -10.12
CA LEU A 40 -3.71 -5.50 -9.26
C LEU A 40 -3.48 -4.26 -8.42
N LEU A 41 -4.40 -3.30 -8.50
CA LEU A 41 -4.48 -2.17 -7.60
C LEU A 41 -5.66 -2.37 -6.65
N VAL A 42 -5.40 -2.26 -5.35
CA VAL A 42 -6.40 -2.27 -4.29
C VAL A 42 -6.40 -0.92 -3.59
N SER A 43 -7.56 -0.32 -3.44
CA SER A 43 -7.75 1.01 -2.83
C SER A 43 -9.08 1.07 -2.09
N THR A 44 -9.25 2.08 -1.24
CA THR A 44 -10.58 2.44 -0.70
C THR A 44 -11.45 3.05 -1.80
N VAL A 45 -12.77 2.95 -1.66
CA VAL A 45 -13.72 3.66 -2.54
C VAL A 45 -13.89 5.10 -2.06
N GLN A 46 -13.95 5.31 -0.75
CA GLN A 46 -14.00 6.60 -0.10
C GLN A 46 -12.59 7.19 0.02
N VAL A 47 -12.51 8.50 -0.16
CA VAL A 47 -11.29 9.28 0.08
C VAL A 47 -11.52 10.04 1.38
N HIS A 48 -10.78 9.66 2.42
CA HIS A 48 -10.88 10.33 3.71
C HIS A 48 -10.24 11.73 3.64
N PRO A 49 -10.66 12.67 4.50
CA PRO A 49 -9.94 13.93 4.66
C PRO A 49 -8.47 13.66 5.02
N TYR A 50 -7.56 14.35 4.35
CA TYR A 50 -6.11 14.35 4.61
C TYR A 50 -5.32 13.11 4.20
N SER A 51 -5.93 11.98 3.86
CA SER A 51 -5.18 10.78 3.48
C SER A 51 -5.90 9.86 2.51
N TYR A 52 -5.11 9.23 1.64
CA TYR A 52 -5.58 8.22 0.68
C TYR A 52 -4.51 7.15 0.53
N THR A 53 -4.92 5.88 0.51
CA THR A 53 -3.99 4.77 0.32
C THR A 53 -4.38 3.89 -0.85
N ASP A 54 -3.38 3.58 -1.67
CA ASP A 54 -3.47 2.54 -2.67
C ASP A 54 -2.33 1.53 -2.53
N ILE A 55 -2.61 0.32 -3.00
CA ILE A 55 -1.70 -0.82 -2.90
C ILE A 55 -1.66 -1.49 -4.26
N CYS A 56 -0.51 -1.41 -4.92
CA CYS A 56 -0.24 -2.00 -6.21
C CYS A 56 0.55 -3.31 -6.05
N PHE A 57 0.08 -4.34 -6.73
CA PHE A 57 0.70 -5.65 -6.84
C PHE A 57 1.02 -5.91 -8.30
N GLU A 58 2.29 -6.13 -8.60
CA GLU A 58 2.81 -6.43 -9.92
C GLU A 58 3.34 -7.86 -9.93
N ASN A 59 2.83 -8.70 -10.82
CA ASN A 59 3.35 -10.03 -11.05
C ASN A 59 4.02 -10.09 -12.42
N LYS A 60 5.26 -10.58 -12.46
CA LYS A 60 5.96 -10.89 -13.70
C LYS A 60 5.47 -12.24 -14.20
N GLU A 61 4.83 -12.25 -15.35
CA GLU A 61 4.35 -13.48 -15.98
C GLU A 61 5.41 -14.02 -16.94
N THR A 62 5.68 -15.32 -16.84
CA THR A 62 6.59 -16.05 -17.73
C THR A 62 5.86 -16.76 -18.87
N SER A 63 4.53 -16.69 -18.93
CA SER A 63 3.72 -17.47 -19.87
C SER A 63 3.21 -16.66 -21.07
N GLU A 64 3.47 -17.17 -22.27
CA GLU A 64 3.03 -16.65 -23.59
C GLU A 64 1.52 -16.79 -23.87
N LYS A 65 0.64 -16.68 -22.86
CA LYS A 65 -0.81 -16.76 -23.09
C LYS A 65 -1.38 -15.38 -23.37
N GLN A 66 -1.75 -15.20 -24.63
CA GLN A 66 -2.38 -14.01 -25.20
C GLN A 66 -3.71 -13.68 -24.49
N ILE A 67 -3.73 -12.60 -23.72
CA ILE A 67 -4.96 -11.90 -23.35
C ILE A 67 -4.76 -10.44 -23.77
N THR A 68 -5.19 -10.14 -25.00
CA THR A 68 -5.25 -8.77 -25.51
C THR A 68 -6.53 -8.12 -25.00
N SER A 69 -6.45 -7.40 -23.89
CA SER A 69 -7.33 -6.26 -23.68
C SER A 69 -6.65 -5.27 -22.74
N ASP A 70 -6.36 -4.08 -23.24
CA ASP A 70 -5.88 -2.93 -22.44
C ASP A 70 -6.94 -2.43 -21.43
N ASP A 71 -8.12 -3.05 -21.39
CA ASP A 71 -9.21 -2.63 -20.53
C ASP A 71 -8.94 -3.00 -19.07
N LYS A 72 -9.02 -2.02 -18.17
CA LYS A 72 -8.93 -2.25 -16.72
C LYS A 72 -10.24 -2.85 -16.22
N GLN A 73 -10.20 -4.03 -15.61
CA GLN A 73 -11.37 -4.63 -14.97
C GLN A 73 -11.48 -4.12 -13.53
N LYS A 74 -12.62 -3.49 -13.20
CA LYS A 74 -12.84 -2.86 -11.89
C LYS A 74 -13.96 -3.58 -11.14
N LEU A 75 -13.67 -3.98 -9.91
CA LEU A 75 -14.60 -4.59 -8.98
C LEU A 75 -14.61 -3.81 -7.67
N ALA A 76 -15.74 -3.84 -6.99
CA ALA A 76 -15.86 -3.37 -5.63
C ALA A 76 -16.35 -4.50 -4.73
N ILE A 77 -15.67 -4.71 -3.61
CA ILE A 77 -15.85 -5.87 -2.75
C ILE A 77 -16.01 -5.37 -1.32
N ASN A 78 -16.96 -5.94 -0.58
CA ASN A 78 -17.11 -5.65 0.84
C ASN A 78 -15.83 -6.05 1.60
N SER A 79 -15.19 -5.07 2.24
CA SER A 79 -13.87 -5.21 2.86
C SER A 79 -13.89 -6.22 4.01
N ALA A 80 -14.90 -6.15 4.88
CA ALA A 80 -15.06 -7.04 6.02
C ALA A 80 -15.31 -8.50 5.60
N LEU A 81 -16.12 -8.73 4.56
CA LEU A 81 -16.35 -10.05 4.00
C LEU A 81 -15.05 -10.62 3.39
N LEU A 82 -14.33 -9.80 2.62
CA LEU A 82 -13.07 -10.22 2.01
C LEU A 82 -12.03 -10.54 3.08
N ALA A 83 -11.84 -9.68 4.07
CA ALA A 83 -10.90 -9.89 5.18
C ALA A 83 -11.21 -11.20 5.94
N LYS A 84 -12.49 -11.46 6.24
CA LYS A 84 -12.91 -12.71 6.89
C LYS A 84 -12.68 -13.93 6.01
N SER A 85 -12.97 -13.83 4.71
CA SER A 85 -12.79 -14.92 3.75
C SER A 85 -11.31 -15.27 3.57
N LEU A 86 -10.43 -14.27 3.52
CA LEU A 86 -9.00 -14.49 3.36
C LEU A 86 -8.38 -15.23 4.56
N ARG A 87 -8.93 -15.09 5.77
CA ARG A 87 -8.49 -15.83 6.97
C ARG A 87 -8.79 -17.32 6.92
N CYS A 88 -9.60 -17.79 5.98
CA CYS A 88 -9.86 -19.21 5.79
C CYS A 88 -8.73 -19.93 5.06
N PHE A 89 -7.78 -19.21 4.47
CA PHE A 89 -6.66 -19.76 3.71
C PHE A 89 -5.38 -19.77 4.55
N ASP A 90 -4.50 -20.72 4.27
CA ASP A 90 -3.18 -20.77 4.89
C ASP A 90 -2.35 -19.56 4.42
N GLU A 91 -1.89 -18.78 5.39
CA GLU A 91 -1.15 -17.53 5.17
C GLU A 91 0.13 -17.72 4.36
N ARG A 92 0.76 -18.90 4.41
CA ARG A 92 2.09 -19.18 3.87
C ARG A 92 2.08 -19.82 2.50
N THR A 93 0.91 -20.21 2.00
CA THR A 93 0.80 -20.87 0.70
C THR A 93 0.25 -19.91 -0.35
N PRO A 94 0.58 -20.12 -1.65
CA PRO A 94 0.10 -19.25 -2.72
C PRO A 94 -1.42 -19.15 -2.74
N LEU A 95 -1.92 -17.95 -3.00
CA LEU A 95 -3.35 -17.67 -3.13
C LEU A 95 -3.62 -17.09 -4.51
N THR A 96 -4.63 -17.59 -5.20
CA THR A 96 -5.00 -17.10 -6.52
C THR A 96 -6.36 -16.44 -6.48
N PHE A 97 -6.41 -15.26 -7.09
CA PHE A 97 -7.63 -14.56 -7.44
C PHE A 97 -7.92 -14.83 -8.91
N GLU A 98 -9.15 -15.22 -9.20
CA GLU A 98 -9.66 -15.38 -10.55
C GLU A 98 -10.90 -14.53 -10.74
N LEU A 99 -10.87 -13.76 -11.82
CA LEU A 99 -11.93 -12.90 -12.27
C LEU A 99 -12.48 -13.46 -13.58
N GLU A 100 -13.71 -13.95 -13.49
CA GLU A 100 -14.49 -14.31 -14.65
C GLU A 100 -15.14 -13.03 -15.20
N GLU A 101 -14.96 -12.78 -16.50
CA GLU A 101 -15.58 -11.67 -17.21
C GLU A 101 -17.10 -11.75 -17.04
N ASP A 102 -17.75 -10.62 -16.75
CA ASP A 102 -19.21 -10.47 -16.56
C ASP A 102 -19.87 -11.17 -15.36
N SER A 103 -19.13 -11.89 -14.51
CA SER A 103 -19.71 -12.69 -13.41
C SER A 103 -20.10 -11.90 -12.16
N GLY A 104 -19.57 -10.69 -11.96
CA GLY A 104 -19.73 -9.93 -10.71
C GLY A 104 -19.19 -10.70 -9.51
N ARG A 105 -18.19 -11.56 -9.72
CA ARG A 105 -17.66 -12.47 -8.72
C ARG A 105 -16.13 -12.48 -8.76
N LEU A 106 -15.54 -12.54 -7.58
CA LEU A 106 -14.14 -12.86 -7.39
C LEU A 106 -14.07 -14.30 -6.87
N LEU A 107 -13.41 -15.17 -7.61
CA LEU A 107 -13.03 -16.49 -7.13
C LEU A 107 -11.68 -16.38 -6.41
N VAL A 108 -11.62 -16.88 -5.19
CA VAL A 108 -10.41 -16.95 -4.39
C VAL A 108 -10.13 -18.41 -4.10
N TYR A 109 -8.96 -18.90 -4.49
CA TYR A 109 -8.63 -20.31 -4.28
C TYR A 109 -7.17 -20.56 -3.93
N GLN A 110 -6.95 -21.70 -3.28
CA GLN A 110 -5.66 -22.18 -2.82
C GLN A 110 -5.59 -23.69 -3.00
N HIS A 111 -4.49 -24.16 -3.57
CA HIS A 111 -4.20 -25.59 -3.67
C HIS A 111 -3.55 -26.07 -2.37
N ARG A 112 -4.08 -27.14 -1.79
CA ARG A 112 -3.51 -27.77 -0.59
C ARG A 112 -2.54 -28.87 -1.01
N GLU A 113 -1.28 -28.72 -0.64
CA GLU A 113 -0.21 -29.67 -1.02
C GLU A 113 -0.38 -31.06 -0.40
N GLU A 114 -0.99 -31.14 0.79
CA GLU A 114 -1.11 -32.38 1.57
C GLU A 114 -2.01 -33.43 0.92
N ASP A 115 -3.15 -33.02 0.38
CA ASP A 115 -4.22 -33.89 -0.15
C ASP A 115 -4.59 -33.59 -1.61
N GLY A 116 -3.94 -32.60 -2.24
CA GLY A 116 -4.21 -32.18 -3.61
C GLY A 116 -5.57 -31.51 -3.80
N CYS A 117 -6.31 -31.22 -2.73
CA CYS A 117 -7.60 -30.54 -2.81
C CYS A 117 -7.44 -29.05 -3.09
N VAL A 118 -8.50 -28.46 -3.63
CA VAL A 118 -8.57 -27.01 -3.88
C VAL A 118 -9.61 -26.42 -2.93
N GLN A 119 -9.18 -25.49 -2.09
CA GLN A 119 -10.10 -24.67 -1.33
C GLN A 119 -10.52 -23.48 -2.19
N VAL A 120 -11.82 -23.24 -2.30
CA VAL A 120 -12.39 -22.17 -3.13
C VAL A 120 -13.41 -21.38 -2.32
N ILE A 121 -13.32 -20.06 -2.38
CA ILE A 121 -14.35 -19.14 -1.89
C ILE A 121 -14.74 -18.24 -3.06
N GLN A 122 -16.05 -18.12 -3.29
CA GLN A 122 -16.59 -17.20 -4.26
C GLN A 122 -17.16 -15.98 -3.53
N ILE A 123 -16.68 -14.79 -3.89
CA ILE A 123 -17.06 -13.53 -3.26
C ILE A 123 -17.84 -12.71 -4.28
N CYS A 124 -19.04 -12.27 -3.90
CA CYS A 124 -19.81 -11.34 -4.72
C CYS A 124 -19.12 -9.97 -4.77
N ALA A 125 -19.02 -9.41 -5.97
CA ALA A 125 -18.47 -8.11 -6.24
C ALA A 125 -19.49 -7.25 -6.98
N LEU A 126 -19.45 -5.95 -6.73
CA LEU A 126 -20.22 -4.96 -7.48
C LEU A 126 -19.33 -4.42 -8.61
N TYR A 127 -19.87 -4.33 -9.82
CA TYR A 127 -19.17 -3.62 -10.89
C TYR A 127 -19.22 -2.12 -10.65
N GLU A 128 -18.07 -1.48 -10.86
CA GLU A 128 -17.99 -0.04 -11.11
C GLU A 128 -18.60 0.87 -10.02
N LEU A 129 -18.15 0.70 -8.76
CA LEU A 129 -18.44 1.71 -7.74
C LEU A 129 -17.56 2.94 -7.93
N GLY A 130 -18.19 3.98 -8.50
CA GLY A 130 -17.77 5.37 -8.40
C GLY A 130 -16.47 5.74 -9.10
N PRO A 131 -16.09 7.03 -9.03
CA PRO A 131 -14.82 7.49 -9.55
C PRO A 131 -13.66 6.78 -8.85
N GLN A 132 -12.56 6.59 -9.56
CA GLN A 132 -11.30 6.20 -8.95
C GLN A 132 -10.49 7.47 -8.78
N LEU A 133 -10.02 7.75 -7.57
CA LEU A 133 -9.07 8.83 -7.39
C LEU A 133 -7.77 8.43 -8.10
N ILE A 134 -7.39 9.23 -9.08
CA ILE A 134 -6.07 9.14 -9.71
C ILE A 134 -5.28 10.30 -9.12
N VAL A 135 -4.30 9.96 -8.29
CA VAL A 135 -3.41 10.95 -7.70
C VAL A 135 -2.24 11.14 -8.67
N ASP A 136 -2.36 12.15 -9.52
CA ASP A 136 -1.24 12.66 -10.30
C ASP A 136 -0.43 13.61 -9.41
N HIS A 137 0.88 13.41 -9.31
CA HIS A 137 1.71 14.16 -8.38
C HIS A 137 3.08 14.51 -8.96
N SER A 138 3.53 15.73 -8.66
CA SER A 138 4.83 16.30 -9.04
C SER A 138 5.98 15.94 -8.10
N ILE A 139 5.80 14.94 -7.21
CA ILE A 139 6.84 14.52 -6.25
C ILE A 139 8.03 13.89 -6.98
N ASP A 140 8.99 14.73 -7.35
CA ASP A 140 10.20 14.35 -8.07
C ASP A 140 11.31 13.85 -7.15
N THR A 141 11.32 14.30 -5.89
CA THR A 141 12.35 13.96 -4.91
C THR A 141 11.78 13.10 -3.78
N MET A 142 12.33 11.89 -3.63
CA MET A 142 11.96 10.94 -2.58
C MET A 142 13.17 10.62 -1.70
N PHE A 143 13.01 10.76 -0.40
CA PHE A 143 14.02 10.50 0.62
C PHE A 143 13.86 9.09 1.20
N CYS A 144 14.96 8.36 1.32
CA CYS A 144 14.94 6.97 1.80
C CYS A 144 14.96 6.91 3.33
N ILE A 145 14.00 6.19 3.92
CA ILE A 145 13.94 5.89 5.34
C ILE A 145 14.57 4.50 5.54
N ARG A 146 15.87 4.47 5.83
CA ARG A 146 16.63 3.21 5.96
C ARG A 146 16.26 2.43 7.22
N ASP A 147 16.09 3.14 8.34
CA ASP A 147 15.70 2.54 9.61
C ASP A 147 14.18 2.38 9.69
N ILE A 148 13.65 1.34 9.02
CA ILE A 148 12.22 1.02 9.03
C ILE A 148 11.73 0.68 10.45
N GLN A 149 12.58 0.06 11.28
CA GLN A 149 12.19 -0.25 12.67
C GLN A 149 12.11 1.01 13.52
N GLY A 150 13.08 1.92 13.39
CA GLY A 150 13.05 3.24 14.00
C GLY A 150 11.85 4.06 13.54
N PHE A 151 11.51 4.02 12.25
CA PHE A 151 10.27 4.61 11.74
C PHE A 151 9.02 4.03 12.41
N LYS A 152 8.92 2.70 12.52
CA LYS A 152 7.79 2.04 13.20
C LYS A 152 7.71 2.42 14.68
N GLN A 153 8.84 2.54 15.36
CA GLN A 153 8.89 2.99 16.76
C GLN A 153 8.48 4.46 16.91
N MET A 154 8.96 5.33 16.01
CA MET A 154 8.56 6.73 15.94
C MET A 154 7.05 6.86 15.76
N VAL A 155 6.46 6.13 14.80
CA VAL A 155 5.01 6.13 14.54
C VAL A 155 4.23 5.56 15.72
N ARG A 156 4.72 4.54 16.42
CA ARG A 156 4.05 4.01 17.63
C ARG A 156 3.87 5.06 18.72
N ALA A 157 4.75 6.06 18.80
CA ALA A 157 4.63 7.12 19.78
C ALA A 157 3.35 7.96 19.62
N THR A 158 2.73 7.97 18.42
CA THR A 158 1.41 8.60 18.20
C THR A 158 0.30 7.98 19.05
N SER A 159 0.46 6.73 19.50
CA SER A 159 -0.54 6.08 20.37
C SER A 159 -0.50 6.57 21.83
N ALA A 160 0.53 7.33 22.21
CA ALA A 160 0.66 7.87 23.56
C ALA A 160 -0.23 9.11 23.79
N TYR A 161 -0.75 9.71 22.73
CA TYR A 161 -1.56 10.92 22.76
C TYR A 161 -2.84 10.72 21.93
N ASP A 162 -3.87 11.51 22.22
CA ASP A 162 -5.19 11.38 21.60
C ASP A 162 -5.37 12.34 20.41
N ASP A 163 -4.28 12.85 19.84
CA ASP A 163 -4.36 13.73 18.68
C ASP A 163 -4.81 12.93 17.45
N GLU A 164 -5.80 13.45 16.73
CA GLU A 164 -6.34 12.82 15.52
C GLU A 164 -5.33 12.84 14.37
N THR A 165 -4.50 13.87 14.30
CA THR A 165 -3.52 14.09 13.22
C THR A 165 -2.12 14.35 13.76
N CYS A 166 -1.11 14.04 12.95
CA CYS A 166 0.27 14.38 13.21
C CYS A 166 0.92 14.95 11.94
N ALA A 167 1.98 15.72 12.12
CA ALA A 167 2.74 16.27 11.00
C ALA A 167 4.06 15.53 10.83
N LEU A 168 4.35 15.14 9.59
CA LEU A 168 5.64 14.64 9.15
C LEU A 168 6.36 15.75 8.39
N SER A 169 7.61 16.02 8.77
CA SER A 169 8.43 17.04 8.11
C SER A 169 9.89 16.63 8.02
N LEU A 170 10.60 17.14 7.02
CA LEU A 170 12.06 17.01 6.95
C LEU A 170 12.74 18.18 7.64
N VAL A 171 13.68 17.88 8.53
CA VAL A 171 14.49 18.87 9.22
C VAL A 171 15.96 18.49 9.13
N TRP A 172 16.84 19.49 9.11
CA TRP A 172 18.28 19.29 9.12
C TRP A 172 18.82 19.64 10.50
N ASP A 173 19.71 18.79 11.01
CA ASP A 173 20.41 19.06 12.27
C ASP A 173 21.67 19.93 12.06
N GLU A 174 22.36 20.24 13.16
CA GLU A 174 23.58 21.05 13.16
C GLU A 174 24.76 20.40 12.40
N ASN A 175 24.67 19.11 12.08
CA ASN A 175 25.66 18.34 11.32
C ASN A 175 25.23 18.14 9.85
N ASP A 176 24.26 18.91 9.36
CA ASP A 176 23.63 18.77 8.04
C ASP A 176 23.02 17.37 7.80
N ALA A 177 22.71 16.62 8.85
CA ALA A 177 22.03 15.34 8.72
C ALA A 177 20.53 15.58 8.56
N CYS A 178 19.93 14.92 7.58
CA CYS A 178 18.49 15.00 7.33
C CYS A 178 17.73 14.04 8.26
N LEU A 179 16.72 14.56 8.94
CA LEU A 179 15.86 13.85 9.86
C LEU A 179 14.42 13.91 9.34
N LEU A 180 13.70 12.79 9.48
CA LEU A 180 12.26 12.80 9.44
C LEU A 180 11.74 13.08 10.84
N LEU A 181 11.04 14.18 11.01
CA LEU A 181 10.42 14.61 12.25
C LEU A 181 8.91 14.30 12.20
N LEU A 182 8.44 13.54 13.19
CA LEU A 182 7.04 13.43 13.55
C LEU A 182 6.74 14.43 14.67
N SER A 183 5.73 15.28 14.45
CA SER A 183 5.31 16.29 15.40
C SER A 183 3.81 16.23 15.68
N MET A 184 3.48 16.35 16.95
CA MET A 184 2.14 16.42 17.56
C MET A 184 2.16 17.56 18.59
N GLU A 185 1.04 17.89 19.23
CA GLU A 185 0.97 19.05 20.13
C GLU A 185 2.00 18.98 21.26
N MET A 186 2.16 17.81 21.87
CA MET A 186 3.04 17.59 23.02
C MET A 186 4.22 16.65 22.74
N LEU A 187 4.41 16.22 21.49
CA LEU A 187 5.40 15.20 21.14
C LEU A 187 6.15 15.57 19.87
N LYS A 188 7.46 15.39 19.93
CA LYS A 188 8.36 15.43 18.77
C LYS A 188 9.27 14.22 18.82
N VAL A 189 9.27 13.41 17.76
CA VAL A 189 10.12 12.24 17.61
C VAL A 189 10.72 12.26 16.21
N SER A 190 12.00 11.90 16.09
CA SER A 190 12.69 11.93 14.80
C SER A 190 13.43 10.63 14.51
N VAL A 191 13.62 10.34 13.23
CA VAL A 191 14.48 9.27 12.72
C VAL A 191 15.44 9.82 11.68
N HIS A 192 16.70 9.37 11.70
CA HIS A 192 17.70 9.79 10.73
C HIS A 192 17.43 9.17 9.35
N LEU A 193 17.46 10.00 8.30
CA LEU A 193 17.36 9.55 6.91
C LEU A 193 18.74 9.32 6.27
N GLY A 194 19.81 9.72 6.96
CA GLY A 194 21.21 9.59 6.52
C GLY A 194 21.80 10.90 6.01
N GLY A 195 23.04 10.84 5.50
CA GLY A 195 23.75 11.99 4.95
C GLY A 195 23.21 12.36 3.57
N LEU A 196 22.30 13.33 3.53
CA LEU A 196 21.85 13.98 2.30
C LEU A 196 22.63 15.28 2.17
N SER A 197 23.58 15.34 1.24
CA SER A 197 24.32 16.57 0.97
C SER A 197 23.33 17.65 0.54
N ILE A 198 23.37 18.82 1.19
CA ILE A 198 22.59 20.01 0.86
C ILE A 198 23.00 20.47 -0.55
N GLY A 199 22.40 19.87 -1.56
CA GLY A 199 22.49 20.25 -2.95
C GLY A 199 21.19 20.93 -3.31
N ASN A 200 21.18 22.26 -3.17
CA ASN A 200 20.13 23.21 -3.54
C ASN A 200 19.00 23.37 -2.51
N SER A 201 18.97 24.58 -1.93
CA SER A 201 17.85 25.26 -1.27
C SER A 201 16.56 24.45 -1.17
N VAL A 202 16.43 23.68 -0.09
CA VAL A 202 15.15 23.07 0.25
C VAL A 202 14.30 24.15 0.93
N ASP A 203 13.16 24.45 0.32
CA ASP A 203 12.16 25.40 0.80
C ASP A 203 11.74 25.04 2.24
N PRO A 204 11.46 26.00 3.15
CA PRO A 204 11.25 25.75 4.59
C PRO A 204 10.01 24.91 4.97
N ALA A 205 9.28 24.34 4.01
CA ALA A 205 7.96 23.76 4.24
C ALA A 205 7.78 22.35 3.64
N LEU A 206 8.80 21.47 3.69
CA LEU A 206 8.58 20.04 3.45
C LEU A 206 7.85 19.42 4.64
N ARG A 207 6.53 19.61 4.70
CA ARG A 207 5.65 19.16 5.77
C ARG A 207 4.33 18.66 5.19
N GLY A 208 3.84 17.55 5.71
CA GLY A 208 2.50 17.05 5.45
C GLY A 208 1.82 16.64 6.74
N THR A 209 0.49 16.71 6.77
CA THR A 209 -0.36 16.33 7.88
C THR A 209 -1.06 15.03 7.54
N VAL A 210 -1.01 14.05 8.44
CA VAL A 210 -1.58 12.72 8.24
C VAL A 210 -2.40 12.30 9.45
N ASN A 211 -3.45 11.51 9.24
CA ASN A 211 -4.19 10.92 10.35
C ASN A 211 -3.28 9.94 11.13
N CYS A 212 -3.29 10.03 12.46
CA CYS A 212 -2.49 9.17 13.32
C CYS A 212 -2.86 7.69 13.19
N LYS A 213 -4.12 7.35 12.89
CA LYS A 213 -4.57 5.97 12.65
C LYS A 213 -3.99 5.45 11.34
N ASP A 214 -4.11 6.22 10.26
CA ASP A 214 -3.59 5.86 8.93
C ASP A 214 -2.09 5.63 8.95
N LEU A 215 -1.33 6.54 9.60
CA LEU A 215 0.12 6.41 9.72
C LEU A 215 0.52 5.15 10.52
N ARG A 216 -0.16 4.85 11.63
CA ARG A 216 0.08 3.63 12.43
C ARG A 216 -0.20 2.38 11.65
N ALA A 217 -1.34 2.36 10.96
CA ALA A 217 -1.78 1.22 10.17
C ALA A 217 -0.84 1.00 8.97
N PHE A 218 -0.36 2.07 8.32
CA PHE A 218 0.66 2.00 7.27
C PHE A 218 2.00 1.47 7.82
N ALA A 219 2.45 1.97 8.96
CA ALA A 219 3.69 1.48 9.60
C ALA A 219 3.59 0.00 10.02
N ALA A 220 2.40 -0.48 10.39
CA ALA A 220 2.15 -1.89 10.66
C ALA A 220 2.27 -2.75 9.39
N LEU A 221 1.86 -2.20 8.23
CA LEU A 221 1.96 -2.84 6.91
C LEU A 221 3.40 -2.93 6.39
N CYS A 222 4.30 -2.03 6.82
CA CYS A 222 5.73 -2.10 6.53
C CYS A 222 6.38 -3.34 7.21
N MET A 223 6.25 -4.49 6.55
CA MET A 223 6.75 -5.80 6.99
C MET A 223 8.18 -6.06 6.48
N THR A 224 8.96 -6.81 7.26
CA THR A 224 10.36 -7.15 6.95
C THR A 224 10.56 -8.56 6.39
N ASP A 225 9.49 -9.33 6.18
CA ASP A 225 9.57 -10.74 5.78
C ASP A 225 9.79 -10.91 4.26
N SER A 226 10.61 -10.05 3.67
CA SER A 226 10.96 -10.07 2.25
C SER A 226 12.39 -10.57 2.09
N LYS A 227 12.62 -11.45 1.10
CA LYS A 227 13.97 -11.93 0.74
C LYS A 227 14.87 -10.80 0.22
N VAL A 228 14.26 -9.72 -0.29
CA VAL A 228 14.93 -8.51 -0.72
C VAL A 228 14.65 -7.39 0.28
N GLU A 229 15.66 -6.58 0.58
CA GLU A 229 15.52 -5.45 1.49
C GLU A 229 14.37 -4.52 1.04
N PRO A 230 13.33 -4.32 1.87
CA PRO A 230 12.24 -3.44 1.53
C PRO A 230 12.71 -1.98 1.52
N LYS A 231 12.09 -1.16 0.68
CA LYS A 231 12.41 0.26 0.54
C LYS A 231 11.25 1.11 1.01
N LEU A 232 11.48 1.89 2.07
CA LEU A 232 10.55 2.92 2.53
C LEU A 232 11.08 4.29 2.11
N THR A 233 10.24 5.10 1.51
CA THR A 233 10.58 6.45 1.07
C THR A 233 9.48 7.45 1.41
N ILE A 234 9.87 8.70 1.62
CA ILE A 234 8.96 9.82 1.81
C ILE A 234 9.28 10.93 0.79
N GLY A 235 8.27 11.59 0.25
CA GLY A 235 8.45 12.77 -0.58
C GLY A 235 7.37 13.79 -0.33
N PHE A 236 7.66 15.01 -0.76
CA PHE A 236 6.84 16.19 -0.58
C PHE A 236 6.84 16.93 -1.93
N SER A 237 5.68 17.43 -2.32
CA SER A 237 5.47 18.25 -3.52
C SER A 237 5.09 19.67 -3.10
N ASP A 238 5.35 20.62 -3.98
CA ASP A 238 4.96 22.02 -3.83
C ASP A 238 3.43 22.20 -3.89
N ASP A 239 2.69 21.20 -4.38
CA ASP A 239 1.22 21.19 -4.48
C ASP A 239 0.55 20.69 -3.19
N ASP A 240 1.20 20.88 -2.05
CA ASP A 240 0.72 20.48 -0.72
C ASP A 240 0.50 18.97 -0.53
N LEU A 241 0.95 18.14 -1.47
CA LEU A 241 0.82 16.68 -1.41
C LEU A 241 2.13 16.04 -0.94
N SER A 242 1.99 15.08 -0.04
CA SER A 242 3.07 14.26 0.48
C SER A 242 2.79 12.78 0.24
N LEU A 243 3.84 11.98 0.12
CA LEU A 243 3.76 10.55 -0.15
C LEU A 243 4.71 9.77 0.74
N LEU A 244 4.16 8.80 1.47
CA LEU A 244 4.90 7.69 2.02
C LEU A 244 4.75 6.48 1.09
N LYS A 245 5.86 5.99 0.55
CA LYS A 245 5.90 4.86 -0.36
C LYS A 245 6.70 3.71 0.22
N PHE A 246 6.06 2.58 0.43
CA PHE A 246 6.68 1.33 0.86
C PHE A 246 6.70 0.32 -0.28
N ARG A 247 7.87 -0.21 -0.62
CA ARG A 247 8.07 -1.14 -1.74
C ARG A 247 8.82 -2.38 -1.26
N TRP A 248 8.35 -3.56 -1.63
CA TRP A 248 9.06 -4.82 -1.43
C TRP A 248 8.94 -5.71 -2.65
N LYS A 249 9.83 -6.71 -2.75
CA LYS A 249 9.81 -7.70 -3.83
C LYS A 249 9.41 -9.06 -3.29
N SER A 250 8.44 -9.66 -3.96
CA SER A 250 8.10 -11.07 -3.87
C SER A 250 8.85 -11.85 -4.95
N GLU A 251 8.84 -13.16 -4.89
CA GLU A 251 9.30 -14.04 -5.98
C GLU A 251 8.48 -13.84 -7.26
N ARG A 252 7.22 -13.43 -7.12
CA ARG A 252 6.32 -13.24 -8.26
C ARG A 252 6.39 -11.85 -8.86
N GLY A 253 6.99 -10.88 -8.19
CA GLY A 253 7.11 -9.51 -8.68
C GLY A 253 7.11 -8.48 -7.55
N GLU A 254 6.62 -7.28 -7.86
CA GLU A 254 6.74 -6.11 -7.00
C GLU A 254 5.45 -5.80 -6.24
N ARG A 255 5.61 -5.19 -5.07
CA ARG A 255 4.52 -4.75 -4.22
C ARG A 255 4.81 -3.33 -3.76
N ILE A 256 3.82 -2.45 -3.89
CA ILE A 256 3.96 -1.03 -3.59
C ILE A 256 2.73 -0.59 -2.80
N VAL A 257 2.95 0.08 -1.68
CA VAL A 257 1.91 0.77 -0.90
C VAL A 257 2.23 2.25 -0.94
N ASN A 258 1.27 3.06 -1.36
CA ASN A 258 1.38 4.52 -1.35
C ASN A 258 0.35 5.08 -0.36
N LEU A 259 0.83 5.79 0.67
CA LEU A 259 0.01 6.61 1.54
C LEU A 259 0.23 8.07 1.15
N PHE A 260 -0.77 8.64 0.51
CA PHE A 260 -0.84 10.05 0.15
C PHE A 260 -1.45 10.84 1.31
N PHE A 261 -0.91 12.03 1.58
CA PHE A 261 -1.43 12.92 2.62
C PHE A 261 -1.10 14.38 2.31
N CYS A 262 -1.91 15.33 2.79
CA CYS A 262 -1.78 16.73 2.40
C CYS A 262 -1.26 17.62 3.54
N SER A 263 -0.73 18.80 3.22
CA SER A 263 -0.62 19.88 4.20
C SER A 263 -2.03 20.33 4.64
N ALA A 264 -2.15 20.83 5.88
CA ALA A 264 -3.44 21.22 6.47
C ALA A 264 -3.71 22.72 6.29
#